data_AF-A0A535MXW5-F1
#
_entry.id   AF-A0A535MXW5-F1
#
_cell.length_a   1.000
_cell.length_b   1.000
_cell.length_c   1.000
_cell.angle_alpha   90.00
_cell.angle_beta   90.00
_cell.angle_gamma   90.00
#
_symmetry.space_group_name_H-M   'P 1'
#
loop_
_entity.id
_entity.type
_entity.pdbx_description
1 polymer ?
#
loop_
_entity_poly.entity_id
_entity_poly.type
_entity_poly.pdbx_seq_one_letter_code
_entity_poly.pdbx_strand_id
1 'polypeptide(L)'
;MPRSSYERSKGVETITWREFPLGRAEALAILEETAASARQSRGQALLDTLDRAAGLPDCRLTVADRPQQHRTRAGRLELKTYGYYRIALDQGRPNRGTIRIYNLTAIRRQVLSPKVFLETLLHEWVHHYDFTGLELDRSPHTSGFFARIRAVAETLGVGFVTPPKRDLAGAIPIAAEDVLPPSNDRLRPGGAAPPAWIREQIHSLFGRRNQ
;
A
#
# COMPACT_ATOMS: atom_id res chain seq x y z
N MET A 1 10.96 23.74 10.80
CA MET A 1 10.05 23.36 9.71
C MET A 1 9.50 21.97 10.01
N PRO A 2 8.19 21.71 9.85
CA PRO A 2 7.69 20.33 9.91
C PRO A 2 8.40 19.50 8.81
N ARG A 3 8.81 18.26 9.13
CA ARG A 3 9.40 17.35 8.15
C ARG A 3 8.41 17.12 7.01
N SER A 4 8.90 17.16 5.77
CA SER A 4 8.09 16.82 4.59
C SER A 4 7.58 15.38 4.67
N SER A 5 6.49 15.04 3.96
CA SER A 5 6.02 13.65 3.90
C SER A 5 7.03 12.69 3.28
N TYR A 6 7.95 13.20 2.45
CA TYR A 6 9.10 12.43 2.00
C TYR A 6 10.00 12.01 3.16
N GLU A 7 10.44 12.96 4.00
CA GLU A 7 11.30 12.69 5.15
C GLU A 7 10.62 11.81 6.20
N ARG A 8 9.30 12.03 6.42
CA ARG A 8 8.49 11.19 7.33
C ARG A 8 8.38 9.77 6.79
N SER A 9 8.03 9.58 5.51
CA SER A 9 7.94 8.27 4.85
C SER A 9 9.28 7.53 4.87
N LYS A 10 10.39 8.24 4.63
CA LYS A 10 11.74 7.66 4.64
C LYS A 10 12.17 7.14 6.02
N GLY A 11 11.74 7.81 7.10
CA GLY A 11 12.16 7.49 8.46
C GLY A 11 11.40 6.34 9.15
N VAL A 12 10.31 5.85 8.57
CA VAL A 12 9.53 4.73 9.11
C VAL A 12 9.77 3.51 8.23
N GLU A 13 10.34 2.45 8.80
CA GLU A 13 10.68 1.24 8.01
C GLU A 13 9.80 0.03 8.35
N THR A 14 9.12 0.07 9.49
CA THR A 14 8.28 -1.03 9.98
C THR A 14 6.86 -0.55 10.28
N ILE A 15 5.96 -1.52 10.37
CA ILE A 15 4.57 -1.32 10.78
C ILE A 15 4.41 -1.97 12.14
N THR A 16 3.59 -1.33 12.98
CA THR A 16 3.26 -1.86 14.30
C THR A 16 1.95 -2.60 14.22
N TRP A 17 1.97 -3.82 14.75
CA TRP A 17 0.89 -4.78 14.65
C TRP A 17 0.36 -5.12 16.03
N ARG A 18 -0.95 -5.34 16.12
CA ARG A 18 -1.57 -6.26 17.08
C ARG A 18 -1.43 -7.67 16.55
N GLU A 19 -1.60 -8.68 17.40
CA GLU A 19 -1.59 -10.08 16.96
C GLU A 19 -2.60 -10.32 15.82
N PHE A 20 -2.17 -11.05 14.79
CA PHE A 20 -2.97 -11.34 13.60
C PHE A 20 -2.68 -12.75 13.06
N PRO A 21 -3.04 -13.79 13.83
CA PRO A 21 -2.64 -15.17 13.54
C PRO A 21 -3.12 -15.70 12.17
N LEU A 22 -4.15 -15.09 11.59
CA LEU A 22 -4.71 -15.49 10.29
C LEU A 22 -3.95 -14.93 9.08
N GLY A 23 -3.21 -13.83 9.22
CA GLY A 23 -2.68 -13.09 8.07
C GLY A 23 -1.80 -13.95 7.15
N ARG A 24 -0.92 -14.77 7.74
CA ARG A 24 -0.08 -15.69 6.96
C ARG A 24 -0.91 -16.69 6.15
N ALA A 25 -1.92 -17.30 6.77
CA ALA A 25 -2.77 -18.29 6.09
C ALA A 25 -3.56 -17.64 4.94
N GLU A 26 -4.09 -16.44 5.16
CA GLU A 26 -4.82 -15.68 4.12
C GLU A 26 -3.90 -15.29 2.95
N ALA A 27 -2.67 -14.82 3.25
CA ALA A 27 -1.68 -14.50 2.23
C ALA A 27 -1.28 -15.72 1.39
N LEU A 28 -1.07 -16.88 2.02
CA LEU A 28 -0.78 -18.13 1.30
C LEU A 28 -1.96 -18.58 0.45
N ALA A 29 -3.19 -18.48 0.97
CA ALA A 29 -4.39 -18.84 0.22
C ALA A 29 -4.59 -17.98 -1.05
N ILE A 30 -4.17 -16.70 -1.04
CA ILE A 30 -4.19 -15.85 -2.25
C ILE A 30 -3.23 -16.38 -3.33
N LEU A 31 -2.10 -16.98 -2.95
CA LEU A 31 -1.10 -17.49 -3.89
C LEU A 31 -1.59 -18.71 -4.68
N GLU A 32 -2.64 -19.38 -4.21
CA GLU A 32 -3.28 -20.50 -4.90
C GLU A 32 -4.35 -20.03 -5.91
N GLU A 33 -4.66 -18.72 -5.95
CA GLU A 33 -5.77 -18.19 -6.73
C GLU A 33 -5.38 -17.44 -8.00
N THR A 34 -6.19 -17.66 -9.04
CA THR A 34 -6.08 -16.97 -10.34
C THR A 34 -7.40 -16.33 -10.79
N ALA A 35 -8.54 -16.82 -10.29
CA ALA A 35 -9.85 -16.25 -10.58
C ALA A 35 -10.04 -14.90 -9.88
N ALA A 36 -10.59 -13.92 -10.59
CA ALA A 36 -10.83 -12.58 -10.05
C ALA A 36 -11.75 -12.59 -8.81
N SER A 37 -12.78 -13.42 -8.80
CA SER A 37 -13.73 -13.56 -7.68
C SER A 37 -13.10 -14.17 -6.43
N ALA A 38 -12.23 -15.18 -6.59
CA ALA A 38 -11.50 -15.77 -5.47
C ALA A 38 -10.44 -14.80 -4.92
N ARG A 39 -9.72 -14.11 -5.81
CA ARG A 39 -8.79 -13.03 -5.42
C ARG A 39 -9.49 -11.87 -4.72
N GLN A 40 -10.71 -11.53 -5.14
CA GLN A 40 -11.52 -10.50 -4.50
C GLN A 40 -11.87 -10.88 -3.05
N SER A 41 -12.37 -12.09 -2.84
CA SER A 41 -12.79 -12.55 -1.50
C SER A 41 -11.59 -12.76 -0.57
N ARG A 42 -10.57 -13.49 -1.00
CA ARG A 42 -9.36 -13.74 -0.19
C ARG A 42 -8.51 -12.49 0.02
N GLY A 43 -8.38 -11.66 -1.01
CA GLY A 43 -7.69 -10.39 -0.92
C GLY A 43 -8.37 -9.45 0.08
N GLN A 44 -9.71 -9.37 0.07
CA GLN A 44 -10.44 -8.58 1.06
C GLN A 44 -10.25 -9.12 2.48
N ALA A 45 -10.31 -10.44 2.68
CA ALA A 45 -10.07 -11.04 4.00
C ALA A 45 -8.69 -10.67 4.56
N LEU A 46 -7.64 -10.73 3.72
CA LEU A 46 -6.30 -10.30 4.12
C LEU A 46 -6.28 -8.79 4.48
N LEU A 47 -6.92 -7.93 3.68
CA LEU A 47 -6.99 -6.49 4.00
C LEU A 47 -7.68 -6.26 5.34
N ASP A 48 -8.82 -6.91 5.60
CA ASP A 48 -9.57 -6.75 6.84
C ASP A 48 -8.73 -7.18 8.05
N THR A 49 -7.94 -8.25 7.91
CA THR A 49 -6.99 -8.71 8.93
C THR A 49 -5.87 -7.70 9.15
N LEU A 50 -5.26 -7.19 8.08
CA LEU A 50 -4.17 -6.22 8.16
C LEU A 50 -4.63 -4.87 8.75
N ASP A 51 -5.79 -4.37 8.32
CA ASP A 51 -6.39 -3.13 8.83
C ASP A 51 -6.69 -3.26 10.32
N ARG A 52 -7.31 -4.38 10.74
CA ARG A 52 -7.57 -4.66 12.16
C ARG A 52 -6.29 -4.78 12.98
N ALA A 53 -5.28 -5.45 12.44
CA ALA A 53 -4.00 -5.65 13.10
C ALA A 53 -3.25 -4.33 13.30
N ALA A 54 -3.25 -3.46 12.29
CA ALA A 54 -2.60 -2.15 12.34
C ALA A 54 -3.48 -1.06 12.98
N GLY A 55 -4.75 -1.35 13.29
CA GLY A 55 -5.70 -0.39 13.86
C GLY A 55 -6.13 0.71 12.88
N LEU A 56 -6.21 0.37 11.59
CA LEU A 56 -6.58 1.27 10.50
C LEU A 56 -8.09 1.23 10.22
N PRO A 57 -8.65 2.27 9.59
CA PRO A 57 -10.01 2.21 9.04
C PRO A 57 -10.09 1.25 7.84
N ASP A 58 -11.28 0.72 7.57
CA ASP A 58 -11.48 -0.28 6.53
C ASP A 58 -11.00 0.16 5.13
N CYS A 59 -10.29 -0.76 4.46
CA CYS A 59 -9.87 -0.63 3.08
C CYS A 59 -10.60 -1.63 2.16
N ARG A 60 -11.34 -1.11 1.17
CA ARG A 60 -12.10 -1.96 0.23
C ARG A 60 -11.26 -2.36 -0.98
N LEU A 61 -11.13 -3.66 -1.24
CA LEU A 61 -10.55 -4.18 -2.47
C LEU A 61 -11.58 -4.26 -3.59
N THR A 62 -11.15 -3.96 -4.81
CA THR A 62 -11.85 -4.30 -6.06
C THR A 62 -10.87 -4.99 -7.01
N VAL A 63 -11.11 -6.26 -7.32
CA VAL A 63 -10.37 -7.00 -8.35
C VAL A 63 -11.14 -6.88 -9.67
N ALA A 64 -10.64 -6.03 -10.56
CA ALA A 64 -11.23 -5.81 -11.86
C ALA A 64 -10.75 -6.89 -12.83
N ASP A 65 -11.64 -7.76 -13.29
CA ASP A 65 -11.31 -8.81 -14.27
C ASP A 65 -11.18 -8.25 -15.69
N ARG A 66 -10.20 -7.37 -15.87
CA ARG A 66 -9.94 -6.66 -17.11
C ARG A 66 -8.45 -6.30 -17.21
N PRO A 67 -7.97 -5.98 -18.42
CA PRO A 67 -6.58 -5.59 -18.63
C PRO A 67 -6.20 -4.34 -17.84
N GLN A 68 -4.95 -4.32 -17.38
CA GLN A 68 -4.31 -3.15 -16.80
C GLN A 68 -4.40 -1.94 -17.72
N GLN A 69 -4.56 -0.78 -17.10
CA GLN A 69 -4.39 0.48 -17.80
C GLN A 69 -2.94 0.63 -18.24
N HIS A 70 -2.78 1.07 -19.48
CA HIS A 70 -1.48 1.27 -20.08
C HIS A 70 -1.52 2.42 -21.06
N ARG A 71 -0.34 3.01 -21.28
CA ARG A 71 -0.09 3.98 -22.35
C ARG A 71 1.04 3.48 -23.21
N THR A 72 0.88 3.58 -24.52
CA THR A 72 1.93 3.28 -25.50
C THR A 72 2.38 4.55 -26.20
N ARG A 73 3.69 4.69 -26.41
CA ARG A 73 4.28 5.75 -27.24
C ARG A 73 5.17 5.10 -28.29
N ALA A 74 4.92 5.40 -29.57
CA ALA A 74 5.64 4.82 -30.71
C ALA A 74 5.72 3.27 -30.67
N GLY A 75 4.61 2.60 -30.33
CA GLY A 75 4.53 1.14 -30.25
C GLY A 75 5.24 0.50 -29.05
N ARG A 76 5.85 1.29 -28.14
CA ARG A 76 6.47 0.80 -26.89
C ARG A 76 5.57 1.12 -25.70
N LEU A 77 5.46 0.18 -24.77
CA LEU A 77 4.76 0.36 -23.50
C LEU A 77 5.54 1.36 -22.64
N GLU A 78 4.91 2.47 -22.26
CA GLU A 78 5.51 3.57 -21.48
C GLU A 78 5.09 3.51 -20.01
N LEU A 79 3.82 3.17 -19.76
CA LEU A 79 3.25 3.09 -18.42
C LEU A 79 2.38 1.84 -18.29
N LYS A 80 2.44 1.18 -17.12
CA LYS A 80 1.58 0.06 -16.76
C LYS A 80 1.22 0.13 -15.28
N THR A 81 -0.05 0.36 -15.00
CA THR A 81 -0.57 0.43 -13.63
C THR A 81 -1.20 -0.91 -13.26
N TYR A 82 -0.62 -1.60 -12.28
CA TYR A 82 -1.08 -2.92 -11.81
C TYR A 82 -2.29 -2.81 -10.90
N GLY A 83 -2.31 -1.78 -10.06
CA GLY A 83 -3.40 -1.38 -9.21
C GLY A 83 -3.24 0.08 -8.81
N TYR A 84 -4.17 0.58 -8.02
CA TYR A 84 -4.01 1.88 -7.37
C TYR A 84 -4.83 1.93 -6.09
N TYR A 85 -4.37 2.76 -5.17
CA TYR A 85 -5.06 3.16 -3.96
C TYR A 85 -5.73 4.53 -4.13
N ARG A 86 -6.92 4.67 -3.53
CA ARG A 86 -7.60 5.96 -3.34
C ARG A 86 -8.11 6.05 -1.91
N ILE A 87 -8.09 7.27 -1.39
CA ILE A 87 -8.65 7.57 -0.08
C ILE A 87 -9.80 8.56 -0.19
N ALA A 88 -10.90 8.25 0.49
CA ALA A 88 -11.97 9.20 0.74
C ALA A 88 -11.64 10.01 1.99
N LEU A 89 -11.81 11.32 1.88
CA LEU A 89 -11.64 12.25 2.99
C LEU A 89 -13.02 12.64 3.52
N ASP A 90 -13.17 12.62 4.84
CA ASP A 90 -14.36 13.07 5.54
C ASP A 90 -13.96 14.18 6.52
N GLN A 91 -14.52 15.37 6.38
CA GLN A 91 -14.11 16.56 7.14
C GLN A 91 -12.58 16.82 7.12
N GLY A 92 -11.94 16.54 5.97
CA GLY A 92 -10.49 16.64 5.81
C GLY A 92 -9.68 15.48 6.39
N ARG A 93 -10.34 14.41 6.87
CA ARG A 93 -9.73 13.23 7.49
C ARG A 93 -9.76 12.02 6.58
N PRO A 94 -8.65 11.28 6.46
CA PRO A 94 -8.64 9.89 5.98
C PRO A 94 -9.77 9.07 6.62
N ASN A 95 -10.80 8.69 5.87
CA ASN A 95 -11.94 7.93 6.40
C ASN A 95 -12.03 6.51 5.81
N ARG A 96 -11.96 6.36 4.49
CA ARG A 96 -12.09 5.04 3.85
C ARG A 96 -11.12 4.87 2.70
N GLY A 97 -10.40 3.74 2.70
CA GLY A 97 -9.50 3.35 1.62
C GLY A 97 -10.22 2.52 0.56
N THR A 98 -9.79 2.65 -0.70
CA THR A 98 -10.17 1.73 -1.77
C THR A 98 -8.94 1.34 -2.57
N ILE A 99 -8.73 0.04 -2.75
CA ILE A 99 -7.70 -0.53 -3.60
C ILE A 99 -8.38 -1.13 -4.82
N ARG A 100 -7.87 -0.84 -6.02
CA ARG A 100 -8.27 -1.55 -7.23
C ARG A 100 -7.09 -2.22 -7.89
N ILE A 101 -7.21 -3.52 -8.17
CA ILE A 101 -6.18 -4.31 -8.88
C ILE A 101 -6.78 -4.89 -10.15
N TYR A 102 -6.02 -4.85 -11.25
CA TYR A 102 -6.42 -5.43 -12.53
C TYR A 102 -5.97 -6.88 -12.63
N ASN A 103 -6.89 -7.81 -12.87
CA ASN A 103 -6.58 -9.24 -12.90
C ASN A 103 -5.80 -9.68 -14.16
N LEU A 104 -5.82 -8.88 -15.23
CA LEU A 104 -5.21 -9.24 -16.51
C LEU A 104 -4.06 -8.27 -16.89
N THR A 105 -3.01 -8.81 -17.49
CA THR A 105 -1.88 -8.05 -18.03
C THR A 105 -2.32 -7.07 -19.14
N ALA A 106 -1.67 -5.92 -19.24
CA ALA A 106 -2.03 -4.85 -20.17
C ALA A 106 -2.13 -5.28 -21.64
N ILE A 107 -1.08 -5.91 -22.17
CA ILE A 107 -0.96 -6.18 -23.61
C ILE A 107 -1.55 -7.55 -23.97
N ARG A 108 -1.05 -8.62 -23.33
CA ARG A 108 -1.45 -10.00 -23.65
C ARG A 108 -2.76 -10.42 -23.01
N ARG A 109 -3.32 -9.61 -22.09
CA ARG A 109 -4.56 -9.90 -21.34
C ARG A 109 -4.55 -11.26 -20.61
N GLN A 110 -3.36 -11.77 -20.33
CA GLN A 110 -3.16 -12.97 -19.52
C GLN A 110 -3.41 -12.67 -18.06
N VAL A 111 -3.94 -13.65 -17.32
CA VAL A 111 -4.13 -13.55 -15.87
C VAL A 111 -2.80 -13.24 -15.19
N LEU A 112 -2.81 -12.28 -14.26
CA LEU A 112 -1.65 -11.97 -13.43
C LEU A 112 -1.20 -13.19 -12.64
N SER A 113 0.11 -13.36 -12.48
CA SER A 113 0.61 -14.41 -11.58
C SER A 113 0.17 -14.12 -10.13
N PRO A 114 -0.07 -15.16 -9.31
CA PRO A 114 -0.49 -14.96 -7.93
C PRO A 114 0.50 -14.13 -7.12
N LYS A 115 1.81 -14.31 -7.35
CA LYS A 115 2.87 -13.51 -6.74
C LYS A 115 2.73 -12.01 -7.07
N VAL A 116 2.54 -11.66 -8.34
CA VAL A 116 2.38 -10.25 -8.75
C VAL A 116 1.11 -9.64 -8.18
N PHE A 117 0.02 -10.41 -8.11
CA PHE A 117 -1.21 -9.95 -7.47
C PHE A 117 -1.00 -9.63 -5.98
N LEU A 118 -0.38 -10.55 -5.22
CA LEU A 118 -0.12 -10.34 -3.80
C LEU A 118 0.87 -9.19 -3.56
N GLU A 119 1.94 -9.10 -4.36
CA GLU A 119 2.88 -7.96 -4.32
C GLU A 119 2.16 -6.62 -4.54
N THR A 120 1.26 -6.55 -5.52
CA THR A 120 0.45 -5.36 -5.80
C THR A 120 -0.48 -5.04 -4.61
N LEU A 121 -1.14 -6.04 -4.03
CA LEU A 121 -2.04 -5.84 -2.89
C LEU A 121 -1.30 -5.26 -1.68
N LEU A 122 -0.13 -5.81 -1.34
CA LEU A 122 0.69 -5.32 -0.24
C LEU A 122 1.21 -3.90 -0.51
N HIS A 123 1.57 -3.60 -1.76
CA HIS A 123 1.98 -2.26 -2.16
C HIS A 123 0.88 -1.23 -1.92
N GLU A 124 -0.32 -1.49 -2.44
CA GLU A 124 -1.45 -0.57 -2.29
C GLU A 124 -1.93 -0.47 -0.83
N TRP A 125 -1.79 -1.54 -0.05
CA TRP A 125 -2.10 -1.48 1.38
C TRP A 125 -1.07 -0.66 2.18
N VAL A 126 0.21 -0.65 1.79
CA VAL A 126 1.19 0.27 2.42
C VAL A 126 0.86 1.73 2.07
N HIS A 127 0.33 2.01 0.87
CA HIS A 127 -0.25 3.33 0.60
C HIS A 127 -1.40 3.65 1.55
N HIS A 128 -2.30 2.71 1.80
CA HIS A 128 -3.35 2.89 2.80
C HIS A 128 -2.79 3.25 4.17
N TYR A 129 -1.84 2.46 4.69
CA TYR A 129 -1.15 2.72 5.96
C TYR A 129 -0.47 4.09 6.01
N ASP A 130 0.18 4.53 4.94
CA ASP A 130 0.83 5.84 4.89
C ASP A 130 -0.16 6.99 5.07
N PHE A 131 -1.35 6.89 4.49
CA PHE A 131 -2.37 7.92 4.62
C PHE A 131 -3.12 7.85 5.95
N THR A 132 -3.48 6.65 6.43
CA THR A 132 -4.36 6.50 7.59
C THR A 132 -3.62 6.26 8.91
N GLY A 133 -2.47 5.56 8.87
CA GLY A 133 -1.64 5.28 10.04
C GLY A 133 -0.58 6.35 10.27
N LEU A 134 0.17 6.72 9.22
CA LEU A 134 1.20 7.75 9.32
C LEU A 134 0.69 9.18 9.09
N GLU A 135 -0.56 9.34 8.65
CA GLU A 135 -1.15 10.65 8.35
C GLU A 135 -0.26 11.49 7.42
N LEU A 136 0.27 10.87 6.36
CA LEU A 136 1.00 11.58 5.32
C LEU A 136 0.02 12.22 4.34
N ASP A 137 0.32 13.43 3.88
CA ASP A 137 -0.44 14.10 2.81
C ASP A 137 -0.14 13.50 1.42
N ARG A 138 0.98 12.79 1.31
CA ARG A 138 1.45 12.05 0.13
C ARG A 138 2.17 10.79 0.58
N SER A 139 2.06 9.73 -0.21
CA SER A 139 2.79 8.48 0.02
C SER A 139 3.83 8.25 -1.09
N PRO A 140 4.99 8.93 -1.04
CA PRO A 140 6.06 8.72 -2.01
C PRO A 140 6.74 7.36 -1.80
N HIS A 141 7.15 6.72 -2.89
CA HIS A 141 7.93 5.48 -2.91
C HIS A 141 9.38 5.68 -2.44
N THR A 142 9.54 6.01 -1.15
CA THR A 142 10.85 6.17 -0.49
C THR A 142 11.46 4.82 -0.11
N SER A 143 12.71 4.84 0.36
CA SER A 143 13.33 3.63 0.95
C SER A 143 12.52 3.08 2.13
N GLY A 144 11.91 3.95 2.95
CA GLY A 144 11.05 3.57 4.06
C GLY A 144 9.74 2.93 3.59
N PHE A 145 9.13 3.43 2.52
CA PHE A 145 7.97 2.80 1.89
C PHE A 145 8.27 1.36 1.46
N PHE A 146 9.37 1.14 0.75
CA PHE A 146 9.78 -0.21 0.35
C PHE A 146 10.19 -1.10 1.53
N ALA A 147 10.72 -0.52 2.61
CA ALA A 147 11.01 -1.25 3.84
C ALA A 147 9.71 -1.73 4.51
N ARG A 148 8.67 -0.89 4.56
CA ARG A 148 7.35 -1.28 5.08
C ARG A 148 6.74 -2.44 4.28
N ILE A 149 6.80 -2.39 2.94
CA ILE A 149 6.32 -3.52 2.10
C ILE A 149 7.04 -4.83 2.47
N ARG A 150 8.36 -4.79 2.61
CA ARG A 150 9.15 -5.97 3.01
C ARG A 150 8.78 -6.45 4.40
N ALA A 151 8.68 -5.55 5.37
CA ALA A 151 8.31 -5.88 6.74
C ALA A 151 6.94 -6.58 6.80
N VAL A 152 5.95 -6.12 6.04
CA VAL A 152 4.63 -6.78 5.93
C VAL A 152 4.77 -8.18 5.34
N ALA A 153 5.46 -8.30 4.21
CA ALA A 153 5.61 -9.58 3.53
C ALA A 153 6.38 -10.60 4.37
N GLU A 154 7.42 -10.18 5.09
CA GLU A 154 8.17 -11.00 6.04
C GLU A 154 7.29 -11.46 7.20
N THR A 155 6.50 -10.56 7.80
CA THR A 155 5.58 -10.89 8.89
C THR A 155 4.52 -11.90 8.45
N LEU A 156 4.06 -11.80 7.20
CA LEU A 156 3.13 -12.76 6.58
C LEU A 156 3.81 -14.07 6.13
N GLY A 157 5.13 -14.22 6.25
CA GLY A 157 5.86 -15.40 5.79
C GLY A 157 5.92 -15.55 4.25
N VAL A 158 5.70 -14.45 3.52
CA VAL A 158 5.68 -14.39 2.05
C VAL A 158 6.74 -13.45 1.50
N GLY A 159 7.85 -13.21 2.22
CA GLY A 159 8.91 -12.27 1.81
C GLY A 159 9.42 -12.47 0.37
N PHE A 160 9.37 -13.71 -0.14
CA PHE A 160 9.71 -14.06 -1.52
C PHE A 160 8.83 -13.39 -2.60
N VAL A 161 7.69 -12.79 -2.24
CA VAL A 161 6.84 -12.04 -3.19
C VAL A 161 7.40 -10.65 -3.48
N THR A 162 8.18 -10.08 -2.56
CA THR A 162 8.76 -8.75 -2.74
C THR A 162 10.03 -8.82 -3.59
N PRO A 163 10.36 -7.75 -4.35
CA PRO A 163 11.64 -7.68 -5.04
C PRO A 163 12.79 -7.71 -4.02
N PRO A 164 13.91 -8.39 -4.33
CA PRO A 164 15.09 -8.34 -3.47
C PRO A 164 15.53 -6.88 -3.29
N LYS A 165 16.10 -6.57 -2.12
CA LYS A 165 16.66 -5.24 -1.84
C LYS A 165 17.67 -4.92 -2.94
N ARG A 166 17.31 -4.00 -3.85
CA ARG A 166 18.25 -3.52 -4.86
C ARG A 166 19.34 -2.74 -4.13
N ASP A 167 20.58 -3.22 -4.23
CA ASP A 167 21.72 -2.32 -4.13
C ASP A 167 21.54 -1.25 -5.22
N LEU A 168 21.69 0.02 -4.86
CA LEU A 168 21.20 1.19 -5.60
C LEU A 168 21.78 1.40 -7.03
N ALA A 169 22.46 0.41 -7.60
CA ALA A 169 23.18 0.51 -8.87
C ALA A 169 22.35 0.26 -10.14
N GLY A 170 21.06 -0.09 -10.04
CA GLY A 170 20.27 -0.45 -11.24
C GLY A 170 18.76 -0.34 -11.04
N ALA A 171 18.23 0.88 -11.01
CA ALA A 171 16.79 1.10 -10.95
C ALA A 171 16.16 1.01 -12.35
N ILE A 172 15.44 -0.08 -12.63
CA ILE A 172 14.34 -0.04 -13.60
C ILE A 172 13.17 0.67 -12.91
N PRO A 173 12.61 1.75 -13.48
CA PRO A 173 11.53 2.50 -12.86
C PRO A 173 10.26 1.65 -12.84
N ILE A 174 9.81 1.29 -11.65
CA ILE A 174 8.39 0.97 -11.43
C ILE A 174 7.72 2.34 -11.43
N ALA A 175 6.81 2.57 -12.36
CA ALA A 175 6.30 3.88 -12.70
C ALA A 175 5.74 4.61 -11.46
N ALA A 176 6.31 5.77 -11.19
CA ALA A 176 6.18 6.51 -9.93
C ALA A 176 4.87 7.32 -9.80
N GLU A 177 3.75 6.87 -10.37
CA GLU A 177 2.51 7.66 -10.44
C GLU A 177 1.22 6.86 -10.16
N ASP A 178 1.28 5.81 -9.33
CA ASP A 178 0.12 4.95 -9.03
C ASP A 178 -0.83 5.51 -7.96
N VAL A 179 -0.59 6.73 -7.43
CA VAL A 179 -1.53 7.45 -6.55
C VAL A 179 -2.21 8.58 -7.34
N LEU A 180 -3.49 8.40 -7.68
CA LEU A 180 -4.31 9.49 -8.23
C LEU A 180 -4.70 10.45 -7.09
N PRO A 181 -4.19 11.70 -7.05
CA PRO A 181 -4.61 12.64 -6.03
C PRO A 181 -6.10 12.95 -6.17
N PRO A 182 -6.83 13.16 -5.05
CA PRO A 182 -8.16 13.75 -5.14
C PRO A 182 -8.03 15.12 -5.83
N SER A 183 -8.89 15.37 -6.82
CA SER A 183 -8.93 16.63 -7.56
C SER A 183 -9.20 17.79 -6.61
N ASN A 184 -8.23 18.71 -6.53
CA ASN A 184 -8.24 20.00 -5.83
C ASN A 184 -9.01 20.04 -4.51
N ASP A 185 -8.32 19.77 -3.39
CA ASP A 185 -8.59 20.55 -2.19
C ASP A 185 -7.30 20.78 -1.37
N ARG A 186 -7.17 22.00 -0.82
CA ARG A 186 -6.04 22.42 0.01
C ARG A 186 -6.20 21.79 1.39
N LEU A 187 -5.62 20.63 1.62
CA LEU A 187 -5.74 19.92 2.90
C LEU A 187 -4.86 20.55 3.99
N ARG A 188 -5.50 20.92 5.10
CA ARG A 188 -4.89 21.28 6.39
C ARG A 188 -4.85 20.04 7.29
N PRO A 189 -3.88 19.93 8.23
CA PRO A 189 -3.79 18.79 9.12
C PRO A 189 -4.96 18.78 10.09
N GLY A 190 -5.73 17.71 10.10
CA GLY A 190 -6.80 17.57 11.07
C GLY A 190 -7.44 16.20 11.02
N GLY A 191 -6.74 15.16 11.46
CA GLY A 191 -7.16 13.77 11.69
C GLY A 191 -7.89 13.54 13.03
N ALA A 192 -8.66 12.45 13.15
CA ALA A 192 -9.05 11.92 14.46
C ALA A 192 -7.79 11.29 15.06
N ALA A 193 -7.50 11.60 16.32
CA ALA A 193 -6.24 11.21 16.92
C ALA A 193 -6.07 9.67 16.83
N PRO A 194 -4.94 9.17 16.31
CA PRO A 194 -4.67 7.73 16.29
C PRO A 194 -4.85 7.14 17.68
N PRO A 195 -5.14 5.83 17.82
CA PRO A 195 -5.06 5.15 19.11
C PRO A 195 -3.79 5.57 19.88
N ALA A 196 -3.90 5.73 21.21
CA ALA A 196 -2.85 6.36 22.02
C ALA A 196 -1.46 5.75 21.78
N TRP A 197 -1.38 4.43 21.59
CA TRP A 197 -0.13 3.71 21.30
C TRP A 197 0.51 4.07 19.94
N ILE A 198 -0.27 4.38 18.90
CA ILE A 198 0.26 4.88 17.61
C ILE A 198 0.77 6.32 17.79
N ARG A 199 0.05 7.14 18.56
CA ARG A 199 0.50 8.50 18.89
C ARG A 199 1.79 8.49 19.69
N GLU A 200 1.93 7.59 20.65
CA GLU A 200 3.15 7.41 21.46
C GLU A 200 4.33 6.97 20.59
N GLN A 201 4.09 6.11 19.60
CA GLN A 201 5.11 5.72 18.63
C GLN A 201 5.50 6.85 17.67
N ILE A 202 4.52 7.60 17.13
CA ILE A 202 4.80 8.79 16.31
C ILE A 202 5.54 9.83 17.16
N HIS A 203 5.18 10.00 18.43
CA HIS A 203 5.86 10.89 19.34
C HIS A 203 7.25 10.38 19.76
N SER A 204 7.50 9.07 19.85
CA SER A 204 8.83 8.55 20.12
C SER A 204 9.76 8.65 18.91
N LEU A 205 9.20 8.56 17.69
CA LEU A 205 9.93 8.70 16.42
C LEU A 205 10.12 10.16 15.96
N PHE A 206 9.19 11.06 16.32
CA PHE A 206 9.13 12.43 15.80
C PHE A 206 8.94 13.52 16.88
N GLY A 207 8.69 13.15 18.14
CA GLY A 207 8.58 14.09 19.25
C GLY A 207 9.94 14.67 19.62
N ARG A 208 9.99 15.99 19.78
CA ARG A 208 11.22 16.70 20.14
C ARG A 208 11.69 16.21 21.51
N ARG A 209 13.00 15.91 21.63
CA ARG A 209 13.69 16.11 22.90
C ARG A 209 13.69 17.62 23.12
N ASN A 210 12.86 18.11 24.02
CA ASN A 210 13.05 19.44 24.58
C ASN A 210 14.29 19.35 25.48
N GLN A 211 15.41 19.85 24.99
CA GLN A 211 16.39 20.57 25.80
C GLN A 211 16.45 21.98 25.23
#